data_AF-A0A966NVK5-F1
#
_entry.id   AF-A0A966NVK5-F1
#
_cell.length_a   1.000
_cell.length_b   1.000
_cell.length_c   1.000
_cell.angle_alpha   90.00
_cell.angle_beta   90.00
_cell.angle_gamma   90.00
#
_symmetry.space_group_name_H-M   'P 1'
#
loop_
_entity.id
_entity.type
_entity.pdbx_description
1 polymer ?
#
loop_
_entity_poly.entity_id
_entity_poly.type
_entity_poly.pdbx_seq_one_letter_code
_entity_poly.pdbx_strand_id
1 'polypeptide(L)' 'MASPLVVNILELTRRPGTDKDLVVAVPATILSLDDPRVADDQDVDVDIHLESVSGGIVVTGTAVA' A
#
# COMPACT_ATOMS: atom_id res chain seq x y z
N MET A 1 5.57 -15.56 3.01
CA MET A 1 4.94 -14.85 1.88
C MET A 1 5.39 -13.40 1.93
N ALA A 2 5.72 -12.79 0.78
CA ALA A 2 5.91 -11.34 0.73
C ALA A 2 4.55 -10.68 1.01
N SER A 3 4.50 -9.70 1.90
CA SER A 3 3.26 -8.96 2.15
C SER A 3 2.82 -8.27 0.85
N PRO A 4 1.52 -8.26 0.51
CA PRO A 4 1.02 -7.59 -0.70
C PRO A 4 1.33 -6.09 -0.72
N LEU A 5 1.63 -5.49 0.44
CA LEU A 5 2.02 -4.08 0.57
C LEU A 5 3.53 -3.83 0.38
N VAL A 6 4.32 -4.87 0.09
CA VAL A 6 5.75 -4.74 -0.18
C VAL A 6 5.95 -4.52 -1.67
N VAL A 7 6.36 -3.31 -2.04
CA VAL A 7 6.65 -2.92 -3.43
C VAL A 7 8.17 -2.89 -3.67
N ASN A 8 8.61 -3.48 -4.78
CA ASN A 8 10.01 -3.40 -5.20
C ASN A 8 10.32 -2.02 -5.77
N ILE A 9 11.21 -1.28 -5.11
CA ILE A 9 11.58 0.09 -5.49
C ILE A 9 12.23 0.18 -6.88
N LEU A 10 12.83 -0.90 -7.39
CA LEU A 10 13.41 -0.95 -8.73
C LEU A 10 12.35 -0.85 -9.84
N GLU A 11 11.08 -1.14 -9.53
CA GLU A 11 9.97 -0.96 -10.46
C GLU A 11 9.67 0.53 -10.66
N LEU A 12 9.76 1.34 -9.60
CA LEU A 12 9.41 2.76 -9.60
C LEU A 12 10.57 3.68 -10.00
N THR A 13 11.80 3.28 -9.71
CA THR A 13 13.00 4.13 -9.93
C THR A 13 13.65 3.91 -11.29
N ARG A 14 13.09 3.04 -12.13
CA ARG A 14 13.65 2.74 -13.46
C ARG A 14 13.59 3.95 -14.39
N ARG A 15 12.53 4.76 -14.29
CA ARG A 15 12.31 5.96 -15.10
C ARG A 15 11.66 7.05 -14.24
N PRO A 16 12.10 8.32 -14.34
CA PRO A 16 11.40 9.42 -13.70
C PRO A 16 9.93 9.46 -14.11
N GLY A 17 9.02 9.72 -13.16
CA GLY A 17 7.58 9.74 -13.40
C GLY A 17 6.94 8.38 -13.60
N THR A 18 7.60 7.28 -13.21
CA THR A 18 6.94 5.97 -13.15
C THR A 18 5.91 5.96 -12.03
N ASP A 19 4.73 5.45 -12.32
CA ASP A 19 3.64 5.25 -11.39
C ASP A 19 3.31 3.76 -11.20
N LYS A 20 2.64 3.44 -10.09
CA LYS A 20 2.09 2.12 -9.81
C LYS A 20 0.87 2.25 -8.91
N ASP A 21 -0.21 1.62 -9.33
CA ASP A 21 -1.38 1.41 -8.48
C ASP A 21 -1.31 0.05 -7.79
N LEU A 22 -1.73 0.01 -6.53
CA LEU A 22 -1.87 -1.22 -5.76
C LEU A 22 -3.27 -1.23 -5.13
N VAL A 23 -4.08 -2.18 -5.60
CA VAL A 23 -5.43 -2.46 -5.10
C VAL A 23 -5.43 -3.86 -4.51
N VAL A 24 -5.52 -3.96 -3.19
CA VAL A 24 -5.42 -5.22 -2.45
C VAL A 24 -6.37 -5.23 -1.26
N ALA A 25 -6.88 -6.42 -0.90
CA ALA A 25 -7.50 -6.67 0.39
C ALA A 25 -6.48 -7.36 1.30
N VAL A 26 -6.31 -6.84 2.52
CA VAL A 26 -5.37 -7.39 3.50
C VAL A 26 -6.02 -7.52 4.87
N PRO A 27 -5.71 -8.56 5.66
CA PRO A 27 -6.17 -8.64 7.04
C PRO A 27 -5.71 -7.42 7.86
N ALA A 28 -6.57 -6.89 8.71
CA ALA A 28 -6.29 -5.74 9.57
C ALA A 28 -5.01 -5.90 10.40
N THR A 29 -4.66 -7.14 10.79
CA THR A 29 -3.41 -7.43 11.51
C THR A 29 -2.15 -7.01 10.74
N ILE A 30 -2.18 -7.01 9.40
CA ILE A 30 -1.06 -6.56 8.55
C ILE A 30 -0.88 -5.04 8.65
N LEU A 31 -1.98 -4.31 8.81
CA LEU A 31 -1.99 -2.84 8.93
C LEU A 31 -1.73 -2.36 10.36
N SER A 32 -1.68 -3.28 11.34
CA SER A 32 -1.50 -2.95 12.77
C SER A 32 -2.49 -1.88 13.25
N LEU A 33 -3.76 -2.00 12.83
CA LEU A 33 -4.83 -1.08 13.24
C LEU A 33 -5.17 -1.29 14.72
N ASP A 34 -4.97 -0.26 15.53
CA ASP A 34 -5.34 -0.25 16.96
C ASP A 34 -6.74 0.33 17.14
N ASP A 35 -7.76 -0.31 16.53
CA ASP A 35 -9.17 0.07 16.67
C ASP A 35 -10.00 -1.14 17.11
N PRO A 36 -10.66 -1.11 18.28
CA PRO A 36 -11.44 -2.23 18.81
C PRO A 36 -12.67 -2.58 17.96
N ARG A 37 -13.02 -1.75 16.97
CA ARG A 37 -14.13 -2.00 16.04
C ARG A 37 -13.72 -2.83 14.83
N VAL A 38 -12.43 -3.04 14.62
CA VAL A 38 -11.88 -3.78 13.48
C VAL A 38 -11.35 -5.11 14.00
N ALA A 39 -11.86 -6.23 13.50
CA ALA A 39 -11.34 -7.54 13.87
C ALA A 39 -9.99 -7.81 13.18
N ASP A 40 -9.09 -8.55 13.82
CA ASP A 40 -7.74 -8.82 13.28
C ASP A 40 -7.75 -9.52 11.91
N ASP A 41 -8.75 -10.36 11.66
CA ASP A 41 -8.99 -11.11 10.43
C ASP A 41 -9.93 -10.39 9.45
N GLN A 42 -10.43 -9.21 9.81
CA GLN A 42 -11.24 -8.39 8.90
C GLN A 42 -10.36 -7.91 7.75
N ASP A 43 -10.82 -8.17 6.53
CA ASP A 43 -10.16 -7.65 5.33
C ASP A 43 -10.36 -6.13 5.24
N VAL A 44 -9.27 -5.44 4.95
CA VAL A 44 -9.21 -4.00 4.71
C VAL A 44 -8.86 -3.79 3.25
N ASP A 45 -9.74 -3.12 2.52
CA ASP A 45 -9.51 -2.70 1.15
C ASP A 45 -8.54 -1.53 1.13
N VAL A 46 -7.39 -1.73 0.49
CA VAL A 46 -6.32 -0.73 0.34
C VAL A 46 -6.19 -0.39 -1.14
N ASP A 47 -6.38 0.89 -1.45
CA ASP A 47 -6.17 1.47 -2.76
C ASP A 47 -5.11 2.56 -2.63
N ILE A 48 -3.93 2.34 -3.22
CA ILE A 48 -2.82 3.30 -3.18
C ILE A 48 -2.22 3.51 -4.56
N HIS A 49 -1.88 4.78 -4.82
CA HIS A 49 -1.11 5.24 -5.96
C HIS A 49 0.30 5.63 -5.51
N LEU A 50 1.31 5.09 -6.18
CA LEU A 50 2.71 5.39 -5.97
C LEU A 50 3.26 6.14 -7.19
N GLU A 51 3.90 7.29 -6.98
CA GLU A 51 4.53 8.09 -8.04
C GLU A 51 6.02 8.32 -7.74
N SER A 52 6.89 8.04 -8.71
CA SER A 52 8.29 8.41 -8.63
C SER A 52 8.50 9.88 -8.97
N VAL A 53 8.90 10.65 -7.95
CA VAL A 53 9.21 12.08 -8.06
C VAL A 53 10.71 12.32 -7.93
N SER A 54 11.14 13.55 -8.22
CA SER A 54 12.53 13.94 -7.96
C SER A 54 12.84 13.84 -6.47
N GLY A 55 13.75 12.93 -6.10
CA GLY A 55 14.19 12.74 -4.71
C GLY A 55 13.42 11.70 -3.90
N GLY A 56 12.43 11.00 -4.47
CA GLY A 56 11.72 9.95 -3.72
C GLY A 56 10.50 9.36 -4.42
N ILE A 57 9.66 8.69 -3.64
CA ILE A 57 8.36 8.17 -4.04
C ILE A 57 7.29 8.86 -3.20
N VAL A 58 6.25 9.39 -3.84
CA VAL A 58 5.04 9.85 -3.18
C VAL A 58 4.03 8.71 -3.18
N VAL A 59 3.39 8.48 -2.05
CA VAL A 59 2.33 7.47 -1.91
C VAL A 59 1.07 8.16 -1.40
N THR A 60 -0.04 7.94 -2.08
CA THR A 60 -1.36 8.47 -1.70
C THR A 60 -2.42 7.39 -1.85
N GLY A 61 -3.50 7.46 -1.09
CA GLY A 61 -4.56 6.45 -1.17
C GLY A 61 -5.46 6.41 0.04
N THR A 62 -6.24 5.33 0.12
CA THR A 62 -7.23 5.09 1.18
C THR A 62 -7.18 3.65 1.68
N ALA A 63 -7.58 3.46 2.93
CA ALA A 63 -7.85 2.15 3.51
C ALA A 63 -9.28 2.15 4.07
N VAL A 64 -10.07 1.12 3.75
CA VAL A 64 -11.46 0.97 4.18
C VAL A 64 -11.62 -0.43 4.77
N ALA A 65 -11.99 -0.49 6.05
CA ALA A 65 -12.22 -1.72 6.80
C ALA A 65 -13.71 -2.06 6.86
#